data_AF-A0A534M731-F1
#
_entry.id   AF-A0A534M731-F1
#
_cell.length_a   1.000
_cell.length_b   1.000
_cell.length_c   1.000
_cell.angle_alpha   90.00
_cell.angle_beta   90.00
_cell.angle_gamma   90.00
#
_symmetry.space_group_name_H-M   'P 1'
#
loop_
_entity.id
_entity.type
_entity.pdbx_description
1 polymer ?
#
loop_
_entity_poly.entity_id
_entity_poly.type
_entity_poly.pdbx_seq_one_letter_code
_entity_poly.pdbx_strand_id
1 'polypeptide(L)'
;MCGGRRLSIARHLKALALIGREPGTAEHAKRELDEFDRKHLSRAKIPPSVREWYETPGAVEILREYSNEDAALSIPELTLSTWTRAEDASIRLNVLEFLWENQGVCVWAVALTGEDDPPVVVRWNEEDLRARRCADTFSTFVFSRLWDFQPLVEEWVRFQAQEKPISDIDLGYLRSMFREGPTTYTSACFSGITHRFEAPEGRIVVGNYGSEGTIESADWYVYAKSLDDFRKLERELQRCKAPPSLYET
;
A
#
# COMPACT_ATOMS: atom_id res chain seq x y z
N MET A 1 -32.85 -1.69 25.37
CA MET A 1 -31.53 -1.01 25.28
C MET A 1 -30.59 -1.97 24.57
N CYS A 2 -30.50 -1.88 23.24
CA CYS A 2 -29.60 -2.73 22.46
C CYS A 2 -28.24 -2.04 22.37
N GLY A 3 -27.23 -2.61 23.03
CA GLY A 3 -25.86 -2.19 22.91
C GLY A 3 -25.34 -2.48 21.52
N GLY A 4 -25.33 -1.46 20.66
CA GLY A 4 -24.59 -1.51 19.41
C GLY A 4 -23.10 -1.59 19.74
N ARG A 5 -22.48 -2.73 19.47
CA ARG A 5 -21.02 -2.79 19.34
C ARG A 5 -20.65 -1.82 18.22
N ARG A 6 -20.04 -0.69 18.56
CA ARG A 6 -19.27 0.11 17.61
C ARG A 6 -18.22 -0.83 17.02
N LEU A 7 -18.45 -1.32 15.80
CA LEU A 7 -17.37 -1.84 14.97
C LEU A 7 -16.39 -0.68 14.83
N SER A 8 -15.17 -0.91 15.30
CA SER A 8 -14.09 0.05 15.26
C SER A 8 -13.74 0.27 13.79
N ILE A 9 -14.35 1.24 13.11
CA ILE A 9 -13.86 1.75 11.81
C ILE A 9 -12.56 2.57 12.01
N ALA A 10 -11.94 2.49 13.20
CA ALA A 10 -10.85 3.33 13.63
C ALA A 10 -9.57 3.13 12.81
N ARG A 11 -9.37 1.96 12.19
CA ARG A 11 -8.10 1.65 11.53
C ARG A 11 -7.99 2.30 10.16
N HIS A 12 -9.10 2.43 9.45
CA HIS A 12 -9.12 3.03 8.10
C HIS A 12 -9.58 4.49 8.05
N LEU A 13 -9.95 5.11 9.18
CA LEU A 13 -10.40 6.53 9.20
C LEU A 13 -9.43 7.49 8.52
N LYS A 14 -8.13 7.33 8.77
CA LYS A 14 -7.11 8.21 8.15
C LYS A 14 -7.05 8.03 6.65
N ALA A 15 -7.20 6.80 6.17
CA ALA A 15 -7.19 6.48 4.74
C ALA A 15 -8.46 7.02 4.05
N LEU A 16 -9.63 6.86 4.67
CA LEU A 16 -10.89 7.37 4.13
C LEU A 16 -10.97 8.90 4.15
N ALA A 17 -10.53 9.53 5.23
CA ALA A 17 -10.48 10.99 5.36
C ALA A 17 -9.55 11.62 4.30
N LEU A 18 -8.49 10.91 3.92
CA LEU A 18 -7.56 11.36 2.88
C LEU A 18 -8.27 11.66 1.56
N ILE A 19 -9.23 10.81 1.19
CA ILE A 19 -9.96 10.85 -0.08
C ILE A 19 -11.38 11.43 0.08
N GLY A 20 -11.65 12.12 1.19
CA GLY A 20 -12.94 12.76 1.46
C GLY A 20 -14.10 11.77 1.61
N ARG A 21 -13.83 10.53 2.02
CA ARG A 21 -14.86 9.50 2.26
C ARG A 21 -15.17 9.40 3.75
N GLU A 22 -16.46 9.33 4.06
CA GLU A 22 -16.93 9.07 5.42
C GLU A 22 -16.90 7.56 5.69
N PRO A 23 -16.56 7.15 6.93
CA PRO A 23 -16.69 5.76 7.34
C PRO A 23 -18.14 5.31 7.30
N GLY A 24 -18.38 4.10 6.82
CA GLY A 24 -19.71 3.50 6.77
C GLY A 24 -19.62 1.98 6.86
N THR A 25 -20.78 1.35 7.02
CA THR A 25 -20.89 -0.11 7.04
C THR A 25 -21.98 -0.54 6.06
N ALA A 26 -21.65 -1.42 5.13
CA ALA A 26 -22.57 -2.06 4.21
C ALA A 26 -23.07 -3.39 4.79
N GLU A 27 -24.36 -3.47 5.12
CA GLU A 27 -24.95 -4.67 5.74
C GLU A 27 -24.85 -5.91 4.84
N HIS A 28 -24.84 -5.74 3.52
CA HIS A 28 -24.61 -6.83 2.57
C HIS A 28 -23.20 -7.43 2.72
N ALA A 29 -22.19 -6.57 2.73
CA ALA A 29 -20.79 -6.99 2.88
C ALA A 29 -20.58 -7.77 4.18
N LYS A 30 -21.19 -7.31 5.28
CA LYS A 30 -21.15 -8.02 6.56
C LYS A 30 -21.68 -9.46 6.45
N ARG A 31 -22.80 -9.68 5.76
CA ARG A 31 -23.37 -11.01 5.56
C ARG A 31 -22.46 -11.91 4.71
N GLU A 32 -21.86 -11.36 3.67
CA GLU A 32 -20.92 -12.11 2.83
C GLU A 32 -19.64 -12.49 3.58
N LEU A 33 -19.11 -11.58 4.41
CA LEU A 33 -17.95 -11.85 5.27
C LEU A 33 -18.28 -12.91 6.33
N ASP A 34 -19.47 -12.87 6.91
CA ASP A 34 -19.96 -13.89 7.85
C ASP A 34 -20.12 -15.26 7.15
N GLU A 35 -20.61 -15.27 5.92
CA GLU A 35 -20.69 -16.48 5.10
C GLU A 35 -19.32 -17.03 4.72
N PHE A 36 -18.37 -16.16 4.36
CA PHE A 36 -16.98 -16.52 4.10
C PHE A 36 -16.36 -17.18 5.34
N ASP A 37 -16.45 -16.53 6.51
CA ASP A 37 -15.93 -17.05 7.78
C ASP A 37 -16.57 -18.40 8.13
N ARG A 38 -17.87 -18.57 7.90
CA ARG A 38 -18.57 -19.84 8.14
C ARG A 38 -18.09 -20.95 7.19
N LYS A 39 -17.91 -20.64 5.90
CA LYS A 39 -17.45 -21.59 4.87
C LYS A 39 -16.00 -22.02 5.11
N HIS A 40 -15.18 -21.13 5.65
CA HIS A 40 -13.74 -21.31 5.82
C HIS A 40 -13.29 -21.45 7.28
N LEU A 41 -14.22 -21.64 8.21
CA LEU A 41 -13.98 -21.62 9.67
C LEU A 41 -12.87 -22.57 10.14
N SER A 42 -12.68 -23.71 9.44
CA SER A 42 -11.64 -24.69 9.74
C SER A 42 -10.24 -24.29 9.25
N ARG A 43 -10.14 -23.29 8.37
CA ARG A 43 -8.90 -22.83 7.73
C ARG A 43 -8.49 -21.43 8.18
N ALA A 44 -9.44 -20.52 8.31
CA ALA A 44 -9.16 -19.12 8.59
C ALA A 44 -10.41 -18.36 9.06
N LYS A 45 -10.17 -17.20 9.68
CA LYS A 45 -11.16 -16.13 9.81
C LYS A 45 -10.61 -14.87 9.16
N ILE A 46 -11.49 -14.04 8.61
CA ILE A 46 -11.13 -12.74 8.08
C ILE A 46 -10.65 -11.86 9.25
N PRO A 47 -9.43 -11.30 9.18
CA PRO A 47 -8.92 -10.42 10.21
C PRO A 47 -9.79 -9.16 10.39
N PRO A 48 -9.98 -8.66 11.62
CA PRO A 48 -10.77 -7.48 11.91
C PRO A 48 -10.50 -6.26 11.01
N SER A 49 -9.24 -5.90 10.72
CA SER A 49 -8.95 -4.75 9.84
C SER A 49 -9.36 -4.99 8.39
N VAL A 50 -9.27 -6.23 7.90
CA VAL A 50 -9.73 -6.60 6.55
C VAL A 50 -11.24 -6.54 6.48
N ARG A 51 -11.93 -7.11 7.49
CA ARG A 51 -13.38 -7.02 7.60
C ARG A 51 -13.86 -5.58 7.65
N GLU A 52 -13.22 -4.74 8.47
CA GLU A 52 -13.51 -3.30 8.58
C GLU A 52 -13.41 -2.59 7.22
N TRP A 53 -12.40 -2.92 6.41
CA TRP A 53 -12.27 -2.37 5.07
C TRP A 53 -13.40 -2.85 4.16
N TYR A 54 -13.61 -4.16 4.03
CA TYR A 54 -14.63 -4.71 3.14
C TYR A 54 -16.07 -4.35 3.54
N GLU A 55 -16.32 -4.05 4.81
CA GLU A 55 -17.59 -3.50 5.28
C GLU A 55 -17.77 -2.03 4.87
N THR A 56 -16.72 -1.31 4.48
CA THR A 56 -16.81 0.08 4.01
C THR A 56 -17.49 0.14 2.62
N PRO A 57 -18.53 0.98 2.42
CA PRO A 57 -19.15 1.15 1.12
C PRO A 57 -18.14 1.60 0.06
N GLY A 58 -18.08 0.86 -1.05
CA GLY A 58 -17.17 1.17 -2.15
C GLY A 58 -15.72 0.71 -1.95
N ALA A 59 -15.43 -0.11 -0.94
CA ALA A 59 -14.05 -0.48 -0.57
C ALA A 59 -13.23 -1.11 -1.72
N VAL A 60 -13.88 -1.93 -2.55
CA VAL A 60 -13.24 -2.58 -3.70
C VAL A 60 -12.97 -1.56 -4.80
N GLU A 61 -13.96 -0.71 -5.07
CA GLU A 61 -13.87 0.36 -6.06
C GLU A 61 -12.78 1.37 -5.69
N ILE A 62 -12.67 1.71 -4.40
CA ILE A 62 -11.62 2.60 -3.88
C ILE A 62 -10.24 1.97 -4.09
N LEU A 63 -10.02 0.70 -3.73
CA LEU A 63 -8.71 0.08 -3.97
C LEU A 63 -8.35 -0.01 -5.46
N ARG A 64 -9.33 -0.20 -6.33
CA ARG A 64 -9.14 -0.22 -7.78
C ARG A 64 -8.83 1.19 -8.34
N GLU A 65 -9.58 2.20 -7.92
CA GLU A 65 -9.43 3.59 -8.39
C GLU A 65 -8.08 4.19 -7.96
N TYR A 66 -7.68 3.96 -6.71
CA TYR A 66 -6.42 4.46 -6.16
C TYR A 66 -5.30 3.44 -6.36
N SER A 67 -5.10 3.01 -7.60
CA SER A 67 -4.07 2.05 -7.98
C SER A 67 -3.63 2.25 -9.42
N ASN A 68 -2.73 1.39 -9.92
CA ASN A 68 -2.36 1.33 -11.33
C ASN A 68 -3.33 0.43 -12.11
N GLU A 69 -4.64 0.64 -11.95
CA GLU A 69 -5.70 -0.24 -12.47
C GLU A 69 -5.66 -1.68 -11.90
N ASP A 70 -5.09 -1.86 -10.70
CA ASP A 70 -5.02 -3.13 -10.00
C ASP A 70 -6.43 -3.71 -9.75
N ALA A 71 -6.58 -5.03 -9.91
CA ALA A 71 -7.82 -5.75 -9.68
C ALA A 71 -8.00 -6.06 -8.20
N ALA A 72 -8.70 -5.18 -7.48
CA ALA A 72 -9.16 -5.44 -6.11
C ALA A 72 -10.23 -6.53 -6.11
N LEU A 73 -10.05 -7.58 -5.30
CA LEU A 73 -10.96 -8.71 -5.26
C LEU A 73 -12.18 -8.39 -4.41
N SER A 74 -13.37 -8.73 -4.89
CA SER A 74 -14.60 -8.69 -4.08
C SER A 74 -14.63 -9.84 -3.04
N ILE A 75 -15.53 -9.76 -2.06
CA ILE A 75 -15.62 -10.76 -0.98
C ILE A 75 -15.76 -12.20 -1.52
N PRO A 76 -16.59 -12.49 -2.53
CA PRO A 76 -16.68 -13.83 -3.12
C PRO A 76 -15.41 -14.29 -3.86
N GLU A 77 -14.55 -13.37 -4.28
CA GLU A 77 -13.32 -13.62 -5.05
C GLU A 77 -12.07 -13.75 -4.15
N LEU A 78 -12.18 -13.34 -2.88
CA LEU A 78 -11.13 -13.51 -1.89
C LEU A 78 -10.66 -14.97 -1.85
N THR A 79 -9.35 -15.17 -2.00
CA THR A 79 -8.78 -16.52 -2.19
C THR A 79 -7.88 -16.89 -1.02
N LEU A 80 -8.16 -18.04 -0.39
CA LEU A 80 -7.31 -18.63 0.65
C LEU A 80 -6.25 -19.53 0.04
N SER A 81 -4.99 -19.09 0.17
CA SER A 81 -3.82 -19.77 -0.38
C SER A 81 -2.81 -20.12 0.71
N THR A 82 -1.84 -20.97 0.36
CA THR A 82 -0.67 -21.24 1.21
C THR A 82 0.60 -20.97 0.43
N TRP A 83 1.31 -19.90 0.78
CA TRP A 83 2.57 -19.50 0.17
C TRP A 83 3.77 -19.94 1.03
N THR A 84 4.99 -19.77 0.52
CA THR A 84 6.25 -19.96 1.25
C THR A 84 6.91 -18.60 1.49
N ARG A 85 7.62 -18.39 2.60
CA ARG A 85 8.36 -17.12 2.80
C ARG A 85 9.57 -17.02 1.87
N ALA A 86 9.85 -15.81 1.41
CA ALA A 86 11.06 -15.52 0.63
C ALA A 86 12.33 -15.77 1.44
N GLU A 87 12.35 -15.35 2.71
CA GLU A 87 13.53 -15.47 3.58
C GLU A 87 13.80 -16.91 4.06
N ASP A 88 12.77 -17.75 4.08
CA ASP A 88 12.85 -19.15 4.49
C ASP A 88 11.73 -19.97 3.84
N ALA A 89 12.07 -20.71 2.77
CA ALA A 89 11.13 -21.53 2.03
C ALA A 89 10.54 -22.70 2.84
N SER A 90 11.12 -23.05 3.99
CA SER A 90 10.55 -24.06 4.91
C SER A 90 9.31 -23.55 5.65
N ILE A 91 9.14 -22.23 5.74
CA ILE A 91 8.02 -21.60 6.43
C ILE A 91 6.86 -21.41 5.46
N ARG A 92 5.75 -22.09 5.75
CA ARG A 92 4.47 -21.93 5.04
C ARG A 92 3.63 -20.83 5.68
N LEU A 93 3.07 -19.95 4.86
CA LEU A 93 2.12 -18.91 5.27
C LEU A 93 0.76 -19.21 4.70
N ASN A 94 -0.26 -19.30 5.55
CA ASN A 94 -1.64 -19.18 5.09
C ASN A 94 -1.91 -17.70 4.82
N VAL A 95 -2.47 -17.41 3.66
CA VAL A 95 -2.72 -16.04 3.23
C VAL A 95 -4.12 -15.89 2.67
N LEU A 96 -4.65 -14.67 2.72
CA LEU A 96 -5.88 -14.28 2.06
C LEU A 96 -5.54 -13.26 0.98
N GLU A 97 -5.59 -13.69 -0.27
CA GLU A 97 -5.35 -12.85 -1.46
C GLU A 97 -6.50 -11.88 -1.64
N PHE A 98 -6.18 -10.60 -1.91
CA PHE A 98 -7.18 -9.53 -1.96
C PHE A 98 -6.96 -8.50 -3.08
N LEU A 99 -5.81 -8.51 -3.75
CA LEU A 99 -5.49 -7.57 -4.82
C LEU A 99 -4.54 -8.21 -5.82
N TRP A 100 -4.86 -8.12 -7.11
CA TRP A 100 -4.02 -8.57 -8.21
C TRP A 100 -3.53 -7.37 -9.01
N GLU A 101 -2.26 -7.38 -9.38
CA GLU A 101 -1.69 -6.33 -10.23
C GLU A 101 -2.26 -6.43 -11.65
N ASN A 102 -2.44 -5.29 -12.32
CA ASN A 102 -3.21 -5.19 -13.57
C ASN A 102 -2.59 -5.95 -14.76
N GLN A 103 -1.27 -6.14 -14.79
CA GLN A 103 -0.56 -6.94 -15.79
C GLN A 103 -0.36 -8.40 -15.33
N GLY A 104 -0.85 -8.73 -14.14
CA GLY A 104 -0.71 -10.06 -13.55
C GLY A 104 0.70 -10.35 -13.06
N VAL A 105 1.53 -9.34 -12.82
CA VAL A 105 2.93 -9.56 -12.41
C VAL A 105 3.02 -9.97 -10.94
N CYS A 106 2.12 -9.47 -10.09
CA CYS A 106 2.10 -9.82 -8.68
C CYS A 106 0.71 -9.91 -8.07
N VAL A 107 0.66 -10.56 -6.90
CA VAL A 107 -0.55 -10.71 -6.07
C VAL A 107 -0.21 -10.26 -4.66
N TRP A 108 -1.07 -9.45 -4.05
CA TRP A 108 -1.00 -9.09 -2.64
C TRP A 108 -1.98 -9.90 -1.81
N ALA A 109 -1.54 -10.24 -0.61
CA ALA A 109 -2.31 -11.00 0.35
C ALA A 109 -2.00 -10.56 1.78
N VAL A 110 -2.96 -10.72 2.70
CA VAL A 110 -2.67 -10.62 4.13
C VAL A 110 -2.15 -11.96 4.64
N ALA A 111 -1.14 -11.95 5.50
CA ALA A 111 -0.70 -13.17 6.18
C ALA A 111 -1.64 -13.47 7.36
N LEU A 112 -2.17 -14.70 7.43
CA LEU A 112 -3.12 -15.12 8.44
C LEU A 112 -2.41 -15.65 9.69
N THR A 113 -1.65 -14.78 10.33
CA THR A 113 -0.84 -15.00 11.53
C THR A 113 -1.66 -14.93 12.83
N GLY A 114 -2.91 -14.47 12.75
CA GLY A 114 -3.84 -14.33 13.88
C GLY A 114 -3.91 -12.92 14.47
N GLU A 115 -3.16 -11.96 13.91
CA GLU A 115 -3.26 -10.55 14.30
C GLU A 115 -4.58 -9.91 13.82
N ASP A 116 -5.04 -8.90 14.56
CA ASP A 116 -6.24 -8.13 14.21
C ASP A 116 -6.04 -7.28 12.94
N ASP A 117 -4.83 -6.77 12.75
CA ASP A 117 -4.39 -6.00 11.59
C ASP A 117 -3.11 -6.64 11.01
N PRO A 118 -3.26 -7.68 10.19
CA PRO A 118 -2.16 -8.56 9.78
C PRO A 118 -1.19 -7.87 8.80
N PRO A 119 0.05 -8.35 8.69
CA PRO A 119 0.98 -7.87 7.68
C PRO A 119 0.50 -8.24 6.28
N VAL A 120 0.89 -7.41 5.31
CA VAL A 120 0.66 -7.65 3.88
C VAL A 120 1.94 -8.20 3.29
N VAL A 121 1.78 -9.26 2.50
CA VAL A 121 2.82 -9.87 1.68
C VAL A 121 2.47 -9.76 0.21
N VAL A 122 3.49 -9.78 -0.64
CA VAL A 122 3.36 -9.79 -2.09
C VAL A 122 4.11 -10.99 -2.67
N ARG A 123 3.57 -11.57 -3.73
CA ARG A 123 4.19 -12.67 -4.48
C ARG A 123 4.23 -12.30 -5.96
N TRP A 124 5.35 -12.60 -6.63
CA TRP A 124 5.50 -12.42 -8.09
C TRP A 124 5.02 -13.68 -8.82
N ASN A 125 4.40 -13.52 -9.99
CA ASN A 125 3.74 -14.62 -10.69
C ASN A 125 4.64 -15.36 -11.70
N GLU A 126 5.81 -14.83 -12.06
CA GLU A 126 6.54 -15.35 -13.23
C GLU A 126 7.43 -16.58 -12.94
N GLU A 127 8.16 -16.62 -11.81
CA GLU A 127 9.03 -17.77 -11.50
C GLU A 127 9.17 -18.06 -9.99
N ASP A 128 8.93 -17.07 -9.14
CA ASP A 128 9.14 -17.17 -7.71
C ASP A 128 7.87 -16.90 -6.90
N LEU A 129 7.23 -18.00 -6.53
CA LEU A 129 5.99 -18.02 -5.77
C LEU A 129 6.18 -17.73 -4.26
N ARG A 130 7.34 -17.22 -3.86
CA ARG A 130 7.60 -16.84 -2.46
C ARG A 130 6.97 -15.50 -2.08
N ALA A 131 6.42 -15.47 -0.87
CA ALA A 131 5.86 -14.32 -0.21
C ALA A 131 6.97 -13.40 0.31
N ARG A 132 6.95 -12.14 -0.09
CA ARG A 132 7.83 -11.07 0.38
C ARG A 132 7.03 -10.09 1.22
N ARG A 133 7.66 -9.53 2.26
CA ARG A 133 7.05 -8.49 3.08
C ARG A 133 6.71 -7.27 2.21
N CYS A 134 5.48 -6.77 2.32
CA CYS A 134 5.03 -5.57 1.61
C CYS A 134 4.72 -4.44 2.61
N ALA A 135 3.90 -4.71 3.63
CA ALA A 135 3.59 -3.76 4.68
C ALA A 135 3.40 -4.48 6.02
N ASP A 136 3.63 -3.76 7.11
CA ASP A 136 3.56 -4.33 8.46
C ASP A 136 2.15 -4.58 8.93
N THR A 137 1.20 -3.83 8.39
CA THR A 137 -0.22 -4.05 8.62
C THR A 137 -1.04 -3.77 7.37
N PHE A 138 -2.21 -4.38 7.29
CA PHE A 138 -3.16 -4.17 6.21
C PHE A 138 -3.65 -2.71 6.17
N SER A 139 -3.93 -2.10 7.31
CA SER A 139 -4.29 -0.67 7.33
C SER A 139 -3.15 0.25 6.86
N THR A 140 -1.88 -0.10 7.14
CA THR A 140 -0.72 0.64 6.61
C THR A 140 -0.66 0.54 5.09
N PHE A 141 -0.90 -0.65 4.53
CA PHE A 141 -0.95 -0.87 3.10
C PHE A 141 -2.06 -0.06 2.42
N VAL A 142 -3.29 -0.15 2.95
CA VAL A 142 -4.44 0.59 2.42
C VAL A 142 -4.16 2.09 2.43
N PHE A 143 -3.73 2.64 3.58
CA PHE A 143 -3.39 4.07 3.67
C PHE A 143 -2.30 4.45 2.66
N SER A 144 -1.22 3.67 2.58
CA SER A 144 -0.09 3.96 1.70
C SER A 144 -0.51 3.99 0.23
N ARG A 145 -1.36 3.04 -0.20
CA ARG A 145 -1.88 3.02 -1.56
C ARG A 145 -2.75 4.26 -1.86
N LEU A 146 -3.70 4.60 -0.98
CA LEU A 146 -4.51 5.81 -1.20
C LEU A 146 -3.63 7.08 -1.19
N TRP A 147 -2.59 7.11 -0.35
CA TRP A 147 -1.63 8.20 -0.25
C TRP A 147 -0.85 8.45 -1.55
N ASP A 148 -0.37 7.37 -2.15
CA ASP A 148 0.47 7.42 -3.35
C ASP A 148 -0.35 7.75 -4.60
N PHE A 149 -1.58 7.24 -4.69
CA PHE A 149 -2.41 7.38 -5.88
C PHE A 149 -3.41 8.54 -5.84
N GLN A 150 -3.74 9.09 -4.66
CA GLN A 150 -4.65 10.26 -4.59
C GLN A 150 -4.16 11.42 -5.47
N PRO A 151 -2.87 11.82 -5.46
CA PRO A 151 -2.41 12.90 -6.32
C PRO A 151 -2.64 12.62 -7.82
N LEU A 152 -2.61 11.36 -8.24
CA LEU A 152 -2.91 10.98 -9.64
C LEU A 152 -4.39 11.14 -9.94
N VAL A 153 -5.26 10.65 -9.05
CA VAL A 153 -6.73 10.76 -9.20
C VAL A 153 -7.19 12.22 -9.16
N GLU A 154 -6.55 13.06 -8.35
CA GLU A 154 -6.83 14.50 -8.25
C GLU A 154 -6.06 15.35 -9.26
N GLU A 155 -5.36 14.74 -10.23
CA GLU A 155 -4.64 15.43 -11.31
C GLU A 155 -3.60 16.45 -10.81
N TRP A 156 -2.90 16.14 -9.70
CA TRP A 156 -1.77 16.94 -9.25
C TRP A 156 -0.64 16.88 -10.27
N VAL A 157 0.17 17.94 -10.32
CA VAL A 157 1.37 17.98 -11.13
C VAL A 157 2.33 16.90 -10.64
N ARG A 158 2.77 16.02 -11.54
CA ARG A 158 3.70 14.93 -11.25
C ARG A 158 5.00 15.09 -12.03
N PHE A 159 6.10 14.98 -11.31
CA PHE A 159 7.42 14.76 -11.88
C PHE A 159 7.99 13.48 -11.32
N GLN A 160 8.81 12.80 -12.10
CA GLN A 160 9.48 11.59 -11.69
C GLN A 160 10.97 11.62 -12.02
N ALA A 161 11.74 10.75 -11.37
CA ALA A 161 13.13 10.49 -11.72
C ALA A 161 13.46 9.02 -11.41
N GLN A 162 14.36 8.44 -12.19
CA GLN A 162 15.00 7.18 -11.85
C GLN A 162 16.49 7.46 -11.66
N GLU A 163 16.96 7.26 -10.44
CA GLU A 163 18.28 7.68 -10.01
C GLU A 163 19.05 6.52 -9.39
N LYS A 164 20.28 6.80 -8.96
CA LYS A 164 21.00 5.86 -8.08
C LYS A 164 20.22 5.63 -6.79
N PRO A 165 20.43 4.46 -6.13
CA PRO A 165 19.78 4.15 -4.87
C PRO A 165 19.90 5.29 -3.85
N ILE A 166 18.81 5.61 -3.15
CA ILE A 166 18.82 6.71 -2.18
C ILE A 166 19.78 6.39 -1.04
N SER A 167 20.65 7.34 -0.70
CA SER A 167 21.63 7.18 0.36
C SER A 167 21.04 7.47 1.74
N ASP A 168 21.62 6.91 2.80
CA ASP A 168 21.21 7.23 4.19
C ASP A 168 21.37 8.72 4.52
N ILE A 169 22.30 9.41 3.86
CA ILE A 169 22.52 10.85 4.03
C ILE A 169 21.34 11.64 3.46
N ASP A 170 20.93 11.31 2.23
CA ASP A 170 19.80 11.98 1.57
C ASP A 170 18.49 11.64 2.28
N LEU A 171 18.31 10.38 2.68
CA LEU A 171 17.15 9.96 3.45
C LEU A 171 17.09 10.66 4.81
N GLY A 172 18.24 10.83 5.48
CA GLY A 172 18.35 11.62 6.70
C GLY A 172 17.99 13.09 6.51
N TYR A 173 18.41 13.69 5.38
CA TYR A 173 18.02 15.04 5.01
C TYR A 173 16.50 15.16 4.78
N LEU A 174 15.90 14.28 3.99
CA LEU A 174 14.45 14.29 3.75
C LEU A 174 13.64 14.19 5.05
N ARG A 175 14.05 13.30 5.97
CA ARG A 175 13.44 13.16 7.30
C ARG A 175 13.56 14.42 8.16
N SER A 176 14.61 15.21 7.98
CA SER A 176 14.80 16.45 8.73
C SER A 176 13.97 17.62 8.18
N MET A 177 13.62 17.57 6.89
CA MET A 177 12.94 18.65 6.19
C MET A 177 11.43 18.45 6.03
N PHE A 178 10.99 17.19 5.94
CA PHE A 178 9.62 16.85 5.61
C PHE A 178 8.99 15.95 6.67
N ARG A 179 7.65 15.92 6.71
CA ARG A 179 6.93 14.97 7.55
C ARG A 179 7.03 13.58 6.93
N GLU A 180 7.73 12.67 7.60
CA GLU A 180 7.82 11.27 7.18
C GLU A 180 6.45 10.57 7.35
N GLY A 181 6.05 9.86 6.30
CA GLY A 181 4.87 9.01 6.24
C GLY A 181 5.19 7.53 6.47
N PRO A 182 4.22 6.63 6.26
CA PRO A 182 4.45 5.20 6.43
C PRO A 182 5.44 4.65 5.39
N THR A 183 6.22 3.68 5.85
CA THR A 183 7.17 2.95 5.02
C THR A 183 6.56 1.62 4.58
N THR A 184 6.81 1.24 3.33
CA THR A 184 6.50 -0.10 2.79
C THR A 184 7.78 -0.73 2.23
N TYR A 185 7.78 -2.04 2.01
CA TYR A 185 8.97 -2.80 1.61
C TYR A 185 8.87 -3.14 0.13
N THR A 186 8.45 -4.36 -0.21
CA THR A 186 8.21 -4.75 -1.59
C THR A 186 6.84 -4.26 -2.04
N SER A 187 6.80 -3.26 -2.93
CA SER A 187 5.59 -2.86 -3.66
C SER A 187 5.71 -3.42 -5.07
N ALA A 188 4.75 -4.19 -5.59
CA ALA A 188 4.84 -4.76 -6.94
C ALA A 188 6.22 -5.40 -7.25
N CYS A 189 6.88 -4.99 -8.35
CA CYS A 189 8.20 -5.45 -8.78
C CYS A 189 9.38 -4.73 -8.08
N PHE A 190 9.11 -3.82 -7.15
CA PHE A 190 10.14 -3.10 -6.41
C PHE A 190 10.74 -4.00 -5.31
N SER A 191 11.99 -4.45 -5.45
CA SER A 191 12.74 -4.94 -4.30
C SER A 191 13.31 -3.74 -3.54
N GLY A 192 12.86 -3.48 -2.31
CA GLY A 192 13.38 -2.35 -1.56
C GLY A 192 12.51 -1.87 -0.40
N ILE A 193 12.72 -0.61 -0.04
CA ILE A 193 11.93 0.13 0.92
C ILE A 193 11.41 1.37 0.20
N THR A 194 10.10 1.61 0.26
CA THR A 194 9.46 2.83 -0.21
C THR A 194 9.22 3.77 0.97
N HIS A 195 9.78 4.96 0.86
CA HIS A 195 9.62 6.06 1.79
C HIS A 195 8.65 7.10 1.24
N ARG A 196 7.90 7.73 2.13
CA ARG A 196 6.92 8.77 1.83
C ARG A 196 7.22 9.99 2.66
N PHE A 197 7.21 11.16 2.05
CA PHE A 197 7.41 12.44 2.70
C PHE A 197 6.36 13.44 2.26
N GLU A 198 6.01 14.33 3.17
CA GLU A 198 5.00 15.35 2.94
C GLU A 198 5.50 16.73 3.36
N ALA A 199 5.16 17.71 2.53
CA ALA A 199 5.34 19.12 2.77
C ALA A 199 4.02 19.87 2.49
N PRO A 200 3.87 21.12 2.95
CA PRO A 200 2.74 21.97 2.54
C PRO A 200 2.58 22.07 1.01
N GLU A 201 3.69 22.02 0.28
CA GLU A 201 3.76 22.13 -1.17
C GLU A 201 3.36 20.84 -1.90
N GLY A 202 3.42 19.67 -1.25
CA GLY A 202 3.13 18.41 -1.91
C GLY A 202 3.71 17.17 -1.25
N ARG A 203 3.89 16.12 -2.04
CA ARG A 203 4.29 14.78 -1.58
C ARG A 203 5.46 14.26 -2.38
N ILE A 204 6.31 13.50 -1.71
CA ILE A 204 7.45 12.81 -2.30
C ILE A 204 7.32 11.33 -1.94
N VAL A 205 7.38 10.47 -2.96
CA VAL A 205 7.54 9.03 -2.80
C VAL A 205 8.90 8.68 -3.38
N VAL A 206 9.73 7.98 -2.61
CA VAL A 206 11.02 7.48 -3.09
C VAL A 206 11.19 6.04 -2.67
N GLY A 207 11.44 5.17 -3.63
CA GLY A 207 11.62 3.74 -3.39
C GLY A 207 12.84 3.22 -4.12
N ASN A 208 13.68 2.47 -3.39
CA ASN A 208 14.72 1.69 -4.03
C ASN A 208 14.09 0.57 -4.87
N TYR A 209 14.59 0.39 -6.09
CA TYR A 209 14.19 -0.62 -7.07
C TYR A 209 15.35 -1.57 -7.36
N GLY A 210 15.04 -2.82 -7.65
CA GLY A 210 16.00 -3.83 -8.03
C GLY A 210 15.38 -5.22 -8.12
N SER A 211 16.23 -6.19 -8.43
CA SER A 211 15.93 -7.62 -8.32
C SER A 211 16.06 -8.10 -6.85
N GLU A 212 15.57 -9.30 -6.53
CA GLU A 212 15.67 -9.81 -5.15
C GLU A 212 17.13 -9.87 -4.68
N GLY A 213 17.42 -9.21 -3.56
CA GLY A 213 18.76 -9.16 -2.98
C GLY A 213 19.68 -8.10 -3.60
N THR A 214 19.21 -7.29 -4.55
CA THR A 214 19.96 -6.18 -5.14
C THR A 214 19.18 -4.87 -5.01
N ILE A 215 19.91 -3.76 -5.06
CA ILE A 215 19.32 -2.43 -5.19
C ILE A 215 20.05 -1.76 -6.36
N GLU A 216 19.31 -1.47 -7.42
CA GLU A 216 19.84 -1.05 -8.72
C GLU A 216 19.63 0.45 -8.95
N SER A 217 18.44 0.94 -8.58
CA SER A 217 18.05 2.35 -8.74
C SER A 217 17.12 2.79 -7.61
N ALA A 218 16.73 4.07 -7.63
CA ALA A 218 15.63 4.60 -6.86
C ALA A 218 14.66 5.34 -7.78
N ASP A 219 13.39 4.98 -7.69
CA ASP A 219 12.32 5.71 -8.37
C ASP A 219 11.79 6.79 -7.43
N TRP A 220 11.71 8.01 -7.96
CA TRP A 220 11.19 9.19 -7.29
C TRP A 220 9.90 9.61 -7.98
N TYR A 221 8.88 9.90 -7.17
CA TYR A 221 7.67 10.58 -7.61
C TYR A 221 7.45 11.80 -6.74
N VAL A 222 7.37 12.97 -7.36
CA VAL A 222 7.14 14.25 -6.70
C VAL A 222 5.82 14.82 -7.21
N TYR A 223 4.88 15.00 -6.29
CA TYR A 223 3.55 15.51 -6.57
C TYR A 223 3.36 16.87 -5.95
N ALA A 224 2.78 17.81 -6.68
CA ALA A 224 2.42 19.13 -6.19
C ALA A 224 1.08 19.60 -6.77
N LYS A 225 0.33 20.40 -6.01
CA LYS A 225 -0.97 20.93 -6.48
C LYS A 225 -0.84 22.01 -7.56
N SER A 226 0.36 22.54 -7.74
CA SER A 226 0.66 23.57 -8.74
C SER A 226 2.13 23.50 -9.15
N LEU A 227 2.45 24.03 -10.32
CA LEU A 227 3.84 24.14 -10.79
C LEU A 227 4.70 25.03 -9.88
N ASP A 228 4.11 26.02 -9.22
CA ASP A 228 4.83 26.88 -8.28
C ASP A 228 5.18 26.16 -6.98
N ASP A 229 4.29 25.30 -6.48
CA ASP A 229 4.59 24.45 -5.34
C ASP A 229 5.62 23.37 -5.71
N PHE A 230 5.54 22.82 -6.92
CA PHE A 230 6.59 21.94 -7.45
C PHE A 230 7.96 22.63 -7.43
N ARG A 231 8.08 23.85 -7.97
CA ARG A 231 9.34 24.61 -7.96
C ARG A 231 9.90 24.87 -6.56
N LYS A 232 9.04 24.98 -5.54
CA LYS A 232 9.48 25.09 -4.14
C LYS A 232 10.04 23.77 -3.64
N LEU A 233 9.33 22.65 -3.88
CA LEU A 233 9.81 21.31 -3.54
C LEU A 233 11.12 20.98 -4.23
N GLU A 234 11.21 21.25 -5.54
CA GLU A 234 12.42 21.02 -6.33
C GLU A 234 13.63 21.74 -5.72
N ARG A 235 13.49 23.01 -5.33
CA ARG A 235 14.57 23.76 -4.67
C ARG A 235 15.04 23.11 -3.36
N GLU A 236 14.13 22.51 -2.59
CA GLU A 236 14.50 21.81 -1.36
C GLU A 236 15.15 20.45 -1.66
N LEU A 237 14.71 19.75 -2.70
CA LEU A 237 15.32 18.50 -3.18
C LEU A 237 16.72 18.71 -3.77
N GLN A 238 16.99 19.87 -4.38
CA GLN A 238 18.33 20.24 -4.87
C GLN A 238 19.39 20.38 -3.76
N ARG A 239 18.99 20.35 -2.49
CA ARG A 239 19.89 20.35 -1.33
C ARG A 239 20.29 18.95 -0.86
N CYS A 240 19.69 17.89 -1.40
CA CYS A 240 20.18 16.53 -1.24
C CYS A 240 21.63 16.45 -1.75
N LYS A 241 22.43 15.56 -1.16
CA LYS A 241 23.78 15.23 -1.62
C LYS A 241 23.76 14.71 -3.06
N ALA A 242 22.76 13.90 -3.40
CA ALA A 242 22.49 13.44 -4.76
C ALA A 242 21.04 13.81 -5.14
N PRO A 243 20.80 15.03 -5.65
CA PRO A 243 19.44 15.48 -5.97
C PRO A 243 18.89 14.73 -7.20
N PRO A 244 17.58 14.42 -7.23
CA PRO A 244 16.98 13.75 -8.37
C PRO A 244 16.83 14.69 -9.58
N SER A 245 17.06 14.14 -10.78
CA SER A 245 16.87 14.80 -12.07
C SER A 245 15.42 14.63 -12.54
N LEU A 246 14.54 15.46 -11.99
CA LEU A 246 13.09 15.36 -12.20
C LEU A 246 12.67 15.73 -13.62
N TYR A 247 11.77 14.95 -14.21
CA TYR A 247 11.13 15.21 -15.50
C TYR A 247 9.61 15.02 -15.42
N GLU A 248 8.88 15.80 -16.23
CA GLU A 248 7.42 15.76 -16.32
C GLU A 248 6.97 14.50 -17.08
N THR A 249 5.78 13.99 -16.73
CA THR A 249 5.21 12.74 -17.28
C THR A 249 3.87 12.96 -17.92
#